data_AF-A0A6C2YVF7-F1
#
_entry.id   AF-A0A6C2YVF7-F1
#
_cell.length_a   1.000
_cell.length_b   1.000
_cell.length_c   1.000
_cell.angle_alpha   90.00
_cell.angle_beta   90.00
_cell.angle_gamma   90.00
#
_symmetry.space_group_name_H-M   'P 1'
#
loop_
_entity.id
_entity.type
_entity.pdbx_description
1 polymer ?
#
loop_
_entity_poly.entity_id
_entity_poly.type
_entity_poly.pdbx_seq_one_letter_code
_entity_poly.pdbx_strand_id
1 'polypeptide(L)'
;MKVALDIDGTISEHPQFFAWLSQQLQQAGHSVLILTFRDPAREAHTRAELTNWGIVFDALVFAESMTAKGPLCGIHGVELLFEDQDECIVNVPERVLVFKIRNGGNFDFDSQQWVSTARLTQLLR
;
A
#
# COMPACT_ATOMS: atom_id res chain seq x y z
N MET A 1 8.36 14.29 1.29
CA MET A 1 7.03 13.68 1.51
C MET A 1 7.19 12.45 2.38
N LYS A 2 6.12 12.00 3.04
CA LYS A 2 6.03 10.67 3.65
C LYS A 2 5.13 9.75 2.82
N VAL A 3 5.71 8.70 2.26
CA VAL A 3 5.07 7.77 1.35
C VAL A 3 4.83 6.44 2.05
N ALA A 4 3.59 5.95 2.04
CA ALA A 4 3.24 4.62 2.51
C ALA A 4 3.10 3.64 1.35
N LEU A 5 3.69 2.45 1.49
CA LEU A 5 3.60 1.36 0.51
C LEU A 5 2.97 0.14 1.18
N ASP A 6 1.92 -0.39 0.57
CA ASP A 6 1.44 -1.74 0.86
C ASP A 6 2.36 -2.82 0.28
N ILE A 7 2.26 -4.05 0.80
CA ILE A 7 3.06 -5.19 0.35
C ILE A 7 2.31 -6.09 -0.62
N ASP A 8 1.24 -6.74 -0.18
CA ASP A 8 0.60 -7.86 -0.88
C ASP A 8 -0.39 -7.35 -1.92
N GLY A 9 -0.16 -7.66 -3.20
CA GLY A 9 -0.95 -7.09 -4.30
C GLY A 9 -0.45 -5.71 -4.75
N THR A 10 0.53 -5.14 -4.04
CA THR A 10 1.17 -3.85 -4.35
C THR A 10 2.66 -4.06 -4.67
N ILE A 11 3.55 -4.12 -3.66
CA ILE A 11 4.99 -4.37 -3.88
C ILE A 11 5.21 -5.73 -4.52
N SER A 12 4.50 -6.77 -4.07
CA SER A 12 4.70 -8.15 -4.54
C SER A 12 4.42 -8.32 -6.04
N GLU A 13 3.56 -7.48 -6.63
CA GLU A 13 3.24 -7.50 -8.06
C GLU A 13 4.34 -6.87 -8.91
N HIS A 14 5.00 -5.82 -8.39
CA HIS A 14 6.00 -5.05 -9.12
C HIS A 14 7.24 -4.71 -8.28
N PRO A 15 7.95 -5.71 -7.71
CA PRO A 15 8.98 -5.47 -6.70
C PRO A 15 10.14 -4.61 -7.21
N GLN A 16 10.54 -4.76 -8.48
CA GLN A 16 11.62 -3.96 -9.07
C GLN A 16 11.27 -2.47 -9.17
N PHE A 17 10.01 -2.15 -9.50
CA PHE A 17 9.55 -0.76 -9.57
C PHE A 17 9.52 -0.13 -8.18
N PHE A 18 8.98 -0.83 -7.19
CA PHE A 18 8.92 -0.31 -5.82
C PHE A 18 10.28 -0.26 -5.13
N ALA A 19 11.22 -1.14 -5.49
CA ALA A 19 12.61 -1.05 -5.06
C ALA A 19 13.28 0.21 -5.60
N TRP A 20 13.17 0.46 -6.91
CA TRP A 20 13.64 1.71 -7.51
C TRP A 20 12.98 2.93 -6.86
N LEU A 21 11.65 2.94 -6.75
CA LEU A 21 10.89 4.07 -6.20
C LEU A 21 11.30 4.39 -4.77
N SER A 22 11.35 3.37 -3.89
CA SER A 22 11.71 3.57 -2.48
C SER A 22 13.13 4.12 -2.31
N GLN A 23 14.08 3.64 -3.11
CA GLN A 23 15.45 4.15 -3.14
C GLN A 23 15.50 5.59 -3.62
N GLN A 24 14.80 5.94 -4.70
CA GLN A 24 14.76 7.32 -5.21
C GLN A 24 14.11 8.28 -4.22
N LEU A 25 13.03 7.86 -3.55
CA LEU A 25 12.38 8.65 -2.51
C LEU A 25 13.34 8.94 -1.34
N GLN A 26 14.01 7.91 -0.81
CA GLN A 26 14.98 8.11 0.27
C GLN A 26 16.18 8.97 -0.15
N GLN A 27 16.73 8.76 -1.35
CA GLN A 27 17.84 9.58 -1.88
C GLN A 27 17.46 11.06 -2.03
N ALA A 28 16.20 11.35 -2.35
CA ALA A 28 15.65 12.70 -2.41
C ALA A 28 15.29 13.29 -1.04
N GLY A 29 15.57 12.59 0.07
CA GLY A 29 15.27 13.04 1.43
C GLY A 29 13.79 12.90 1.81
N HIS A 30 13.05 12.02 1.14
CA HIS A 30 11.68 11.66 1.52
C HIS A 30 11.67 10.44 2.45
N SER A 31 10.58 10.26 3.18
CA SER A 31 10.41 9.13 4.09
C SER A 31 9.52 8.07 3.45
N VAL A 32 9.91 6.80 3.60
CA VAL A 32 9.19 5.63 3.10
C VAL A 32 8.76 4.78 4.28
N LEU A 33 7.47 4.48 4.36
CA LEU A 33 6.85 3.65 5.38
C LEU A 33 6.20 2.45 4.68
N ILE A 34 6.45 1.25 5.20
CA ILE A 34 5.70 0.06 4.77
C ILE A 34 4.50 -0.07 5.69
N LEU A 35 3.29 -0.08 5.12
CA LEU A 35 2.04 -0.23 5.85
C LEU A 35 1.33 -1.49 5.37
N THR A 36 1.22 -2.50 6.21
CA THR A 36 0.74 -3.84 5.81
C THR A 36 -0.35 -4.35 6.76
N PHE A 37 -1.21 -5.25 6.29
CA PHE A 37 -2.15 -6.02 7.11
C PHE A 37 -1.65 -7.46 7.40
N ARG A 38 -0.36 -7.73 7.18
CA ARG A 38 0.26 -9.01 7.59
C ARG A 38 0.25 -9.17 9.10
N ASP A 39 0.41 -10.42 9.55
CA ASP A 39 0.57 -10.74 10.97
C ASP A 39 1.90 -10.18 11.52
N PRO A 40 1.88 -9.34 12.59
CA PRO A 40 3.08 -8.85 13.26
C PRO A 40 4.02 -9.96 13.74
N ALA A 41 3.51 -11.16 14.06
CA ALA A 41 4.34 -12.30 14.45
C ALA A 41 5.29 -12.75 13.32
N ARG A 42 5.03 -12.34 12.08
CA ARG A 42 5.86 -12.60 10.89
C ARG A 42 6.77 -11.42 10.52
N GLU A 43 7.01 -10.48 11.43
CA GLU A 43 7.80 -9.28 11.14
C GLU A 43 9.20 -9.61 10.58
N ALA A 44 9.94 -10.52 11.22
CA ALA A 44 11.28 -10.88 10.80
C ALA A 44 11.31 -11.43 9.36
N HIS A 45 10.33 -12.27 9.02
CA HIS A 45 10.18 -12.81 7.68
C HIS A 45 9.79 -11.72 6.66
N THR A 46 8.86 -10.83 7.03
CA THR A 46 8.42 -9.71 6.20
C THR A 46 9.59 -8.77 5.87
N ARG A 47 10.43 -8.45 6.86
CA ARG A 47 11.63 -7.64 6.64
C ARG A 47 12.63 -8.32 5.72
N ALA A 48 12.86 -9.62 5.90
CA ALA A 48 13.76 -10.38 5.03
C ALA A 48 13.28 -10.40 3.58
N GLU A 49 11.98 -10.57 3.36
CA GLU A 49 11.39 -10.52 2.02
C GLU A 49 11.54 -9.13 1.37
N LEU A 50 11.19 -8.06 2.08
CA LEU A 50 11.37 -6.68 1.60
C LEU A 50 12.84 -6.36 1.28
N THR A 51 13.76 -6.89 2.08
CA THR A 51 15.22 -6.76 1.87
C THR A 51 15.64 -7.49 0.60
N ASN A 52 15.14 -8.72 0.39
CA ASN A 52 15.43 -9.50 -0.81
C ASN A 52 14.89 -8.84 -2.09
N TRP A 53 13.79 -8.09 -1.99
CA TRP A 53 13.29 -7.27 -3.10
C TRP A 53 14.04 -5.95 -3.28
N GLY A 54 14.96 -5.58 -2.38
CA GLY A 54 15.70 -4.32 -2.46
C GLY A 54 14.90 -3.09 -2.04
N ILE A 55 13.84 -3.28 -1.26
CA ILE A 55 13.00 -2.21 -0.73
C ILE A 55 13.72 -1.56 0.45
N VAL A 56 13.81 -0.23 0.43
CA VAL A 56 14.37 0.55 1.53
C VAL A 56 13.26 1.37 2.18
N PHE A 57 13.25 1.43 3.52
CA PHE A 57 12.17 2.09 4.25
C PHE A 57 12.61 2.47 5.67
N ASP A 58 11.93 3.46 6.24
CA ASP A 58 12.22 3.99 7.58
C ASP A 58 11.43 3.26 8.68
N ALA A 59 10.23 2.78 8.36
CA ALA A 59 9.36 2.09 9.31
C ALA A 59 8.52 0.99 8.64
N LEU A 60 8.26 -0.09 9.39
CA LEU A 60 7.30 -1.13 9.04
C LEU A 60 6.17 -1.08 10.07
N VAL A 61 4.95 -0.83 9.59
CA VAL A 61 3.75 -0.65 10.40
C VAL A 61 2.74 -1.73 10.02
N PHE A 62 2.21 -2.41 11.04
CA PHE A 62 1.19 -3.42 10.90
C PHE A 62 -0.17 -2.85 11.32
N ALA A 63 -1.16 -2.96 10.43
CA ALA A 63 -2.54 -2.65 10.74
C ALA A 63 -3.23 -3.86 11.38
N GLU A 64 -4.15 -3.63 12.32
CA GLU A 64 -4.93 -4.69 12.97
C GLU A 64 -6.13 -5.16 12.14
N SER A 65 -6.49 -4.39 11.11
CA SER A 65 -7.49 -4.73 10.11
C SER A 65 -7.19 -3.99 8.81
N MET A 66 -7.74 -4.46 7.68
CA MET A 66 -7.63 -3.76 6.39
C MET A 66 -8.13 -2.31 6.51
N THR A 67 -9.30 -2.11 7.12
CA THR A 67 -9.90 -0.78 7.30
C THR A 67 -9.14 0.14 8.26
N ALA A 68 -8.19 -0.40 9.05
CA ALA A 68 -7.35 0.40 9.94
C ALA A 68 -6.15 1.06 9.24
N LYS A 69 -5.83 0.67 8.00
CA LYS A 69 -4.73 1.28 7.23
C LYS A 69 -4.99 2.76 6.93
N GLY A 70 -6.22 3.12 6.58
CA GLY A 70 -6.61 4.52 6.33
C GLY A 70 -6.30 5.45 7.51
N PRO A 71 -6.82 5.21 8.73
CA PRO A 71 -6.50 6.01 9.91
C PRO A 71 -5.01 6.05 10.26
N LEU A 72 -4.28 4.95 10.06
CA LEU A 72 -2.83 4.90 10.26
C LEU A 72 -2.08 5.87 9.34
N CYS A 73 -2.55 6.10 8.11
CA CYS A 73 -2.00 7.15 7.25
C CYS A 73 -2.07 8.53 7.93
N GLY A 74 -3.19 8.80 8.61
CA GLY A 74 -3.37 10.03 9.37
C GLY A 74 -2.41 10.16 10.56
N ILE A 75 -2.30 9.10 11.36
CA ILE A 75 -1.44 9.03 12.57
C ILE A 75 0.03 9.20 12.20
N HIS A 76 0.48 8.55 11.14
CA HIS A 76 1.87 8.61 10.71
C HIS A 76 2.19 9.85 9.88
N GLY A 77 1.20 10.67 9.50
CA GLY A 77 1.41 11.84 8.65
C GLY A 77 1.84 11.46 7.24
N VAL A 78 1.26 10.38 6.69
CA VAL A 78 1.43 9.97 5.30
C VAL A 78 0.79 11.02 4.39
N GLU A 79 1.47 11.31 3.28
CA GLU A 79 1.02 12.25 2.25
C GLU A 79 0.63 11.52 0.95
N LEU A 80 1.18 10.33 0.73
CA LEU A 80 0.93 9.51 -0.45
C LEU A 80 0.86 8.02 -0.05
N LEU A 81 -0.17 7.31 -0.48
CA LEU A 81 -0.37 5.87 -0.25
C LEU A 81 -0.42 5.10 -1.58
N PHE A 82 0.32 4.01 -1.69
CA PHE A 82 0.15 2.97 -2.71
C PHE A 82 -0.51 1.74 -2.09
N GLU A 83 -1.62 1.30 -2.66
CA GLU A 83 -2.47 0.23 -2.14
C GLU A 83 -3.28 -0.40 -3.28
N ASP A 84 -3.60 -1.68 -3.26
CA ASP A 84 -4.43 -2.32 -4.29
C ASP A 84 -5.89 -2.53 -3.83
N GLN A 85 -6.11 -2.70 -2.54
CA GLN A 85 -7.40 -3.13 -2.01
C GLN A 85 -8.32 -1.97 -1.58
N ASP A 86 -9.59 -2.01 -2.00
CA ASP A 86 -10.62 -1.03 -1.65
C ASP A 86 -10.84 -0.90 -0.13
N GLU A 87 -10.88 -2.00 0.63
CA GLU A 87 -11.06 -1.99 2.09
C GLU A 87 -9.97 -1.18 2.82
N CYS A 88 -8.75 -1.18 2.28
CA CYS A 88 -7.61 -0.50 2.86
C CYS A 88 -7.66 1.03 2.65
N ILE A 89 -8.42 1.51 1.66
CA ILE A 89 -8.48 2.92 1.28
C ILE A 89 -9.72 3.68 1.80
N VAL A 90 -10.77 2.99 2.28
CA VAL A 90 -12.07 3.59 2.68
C VAL A 90 -11.96 4.79 3.63
N ASN A 91 -11.02 4.74 4.57
CA ASN A 91 -10.87 5.75 5.62
C ASN A 91 -9.54 6.52 5.52
N VAL A 92 -8.94 6.54 4.33
CA VAL A 92 -7.75 7.35 4.08
C VAL A 92 -8.14 8.83 4.14
N PRO A 93 -7.43 9.68 4.93
CA PRO A 93 -7.77 11.09 5.02
C PRO A 93 -7.68 11.79 3.66
N GLU A 94 -8.60 12.74 3.39
CA GLU A 94 -8.70 13.46 2.11
C GLU A 94 -7.37 14.10 1.63
N ARG A 95 -6.52 14.52 2.57
CA ARG A 95 -5.21 15.12 2.25
C ARG A 95 -4.17 14.13 1.70
N VAL A 96 -4.44 12.82 1.76
CA VAL A 96 -3.50 11.79 1.32
C VAL A 96 -3.81 11.44 -0.13
N LEU A 97 -2.81 11.56 -1.00
CA LEU A 97 -2.93 11.11 -2.38
C LEU A 97 -2.88 9.58 -2.44
N VAL A 98 -3.87 8.94 -3.06
CA VAL A 98 -3.95 7.48 -3.16
C VAL A 98 -3.67 7.02 -4.59
N PHE A 99 -2.73 6.10 -4.74
CA PHE A 99 -2.45 5.36 -5.97
C PHE A 99 -2.96 3.93 -5.82
N LYS A 100 -4.09 3.62 -6.48
CA LYS A 100 -4.60 2.26 -6.52
C LYS A 100 -3.79 1.40 -7.50
N ILE A 101 -3.20 0.31 -7.03
CA ILE A 101 -2.45 -0.63 -7.87
C ILE A 101 -3.40 -1.66 -8.46
N ARG A 102 -3.36 -1.82 -9.78
CA ARG A 102 -4.17 -2.81 -10.50
C ARG A 102 -3.48 -4.18 -10.48
N ASN A 103 -4.21 -5.23 -10.11
CA ASN A 103 -3.72 -6.61 -10.12
C ASN A 103 -4.86 -7.61 -10.44
N GLY A 104 -4.55 -8.90 -10.44
CA GLY A 104 -5.53 -9.97 -10.73
C GLY A 104 -6.63 -10.16 -9.68
N GLY A 105 -6.48 -9.57 -8.49
CA GLY A 105 -7.49 -9.62 -7.42
C GLY A 105 -8.54 -8.52 -7.53
N ASN A 106 -8.20 -7.36 -8.10
CA ASN A 106 -9.08 -6.18 -8.16
C ASN A 106 -9.47 -5.75 -9.57
N PHE A 107 -8.97 -6.41 -10.61
CA PHE A 107 -9.29 -6.10 -12.00
C PHE A 107 -9.50 -7.37 -12.82
N ASP A 108 -10.64 -7.44 -13.50
CA ASP A 108 -10.94 -8.48 -14.46
C ASP A 108 -10.34 -8.08 -15.81
N PHE A 109 -9.30 -8.80 -16.22
CA PHE A 109 -8.60 -8.54 -17.47
C PHE A 109 -9.35 -9.00 -18.72
N ASP A 110 -10.32 -9.92 -18.58
CA ASP A 110 -11.14 -10.39 -19.70
C ASP A 110 -12.22 -9.36 -20.02
N SER A 111 -12.93 -8.86 -19.01
CA SER A 111 -13.95 -7.81 -19.19
C SER A 111 -13.38 -6.39 -19.22
N GLN A 112 -12.10 -6.22 -18.86
CA GLN A 112 -11.40 -4.94 -18.73
C GLN A 112 -12.05 -3.98 -17.73
N GLN A 113 -12.51 -4.51 -16.60
CA GLN A 113 -13.23 -3.76 -15.57
C GLN A 113 -12.61 -3.94 -14.19
N TRP A 114 -12.69 -2.89 -13.37
CA TRP A 114 -12.41 -3.02 -11.94
C TRP A 114 -13.48 -3.88 -11.28
N VAL A 115 -13.03 -4.81 -10.44
CA VAL A 115 -13.91 -5.62 -9.61
C VAL A 115 -14.05 -4.93 -8.26
N SER A 116 -15.27 -4.48 -7.97
CA SER A 116 -15.60 -3.81 -6.72
C SER A 116 -16.99 -4.22 -6.24
N THR A 117 -17.27 -4.01 -4.96
CA THR A 117 -18.58 -4.27 -4.36
C THR A 117 -19.29 -2.97 -4.04
N ALA A 118 -20.63 -2.97 -4.10
CA ALA A 118 -21.46 -1.83 -3.69
C ALA A 118 -21.31 -1.47 -2.19
N ARG A 119 -20.65 -2.33 -1.40
CA ARG A 119 -20.32 -2.07 0.01
C ARG A 119 -19.24 -1.00 0.15
N LEU A 120 -18.26 -0.99 -0.76
CA LEU A 120 -17.05 -0.15 -0.65
C LEU A 120 -16.98 0.91 -1.75
N THR A 121 -17.64 0.65 -2.88
CA THR A 121 -17.64 1.54 -4.03
C THR A 121 -19.05 2.03 -4.29
N GLN A 122 -19.22 3.35 -4.32
CA GLN A 122 -20.44 3.95 -4.82
C GLN A 122 -20.47 3.83 -6.35
N LEU A 123 -21.34 2.95 -6.85
CA LEU A 123 -21.55 2.81 -8.29
C LEU A 123 -22.27 4.05 -8.82
N LEU A 124 -21.66 4.71 -9.81
CA LEU A 124 -22.31 5.78 -10.56
C LEU A 124 -23.51 5.20 -11.31
N ARG A 125 -24.64 5.89 -11.26
CA ARG A 125 -25.87 5.54 -11.97
C ARG A 125 -25.99 6.34 -13.25
#